data_AF-A0A527GKW9-F1
#
_entry.id   AF-A0A527GKW9-F1
#
_cell.length_a   1.000
_cell.length_b   1.000
_cell.length_c   1.000
_cell.angle_alpha   90.00
_cell.angle_beta   90.00
_cell.angle_gamma   90.00
#
_symmetry.space_group_name_H-M   'P 1'
#
loop_
_entity.id
_entity.type
_entity.pdbx_description
1 polymer ?
#
loop_
_entity_poly.entity_id
_entity_poly.type
_entity_poly.pdbx_seq_one_letter_code
_entity_poly.pdbx_strand_id
1 'polypeptide(L)' 'MIDIARAAGCSQATVSFVLNNSPGIKLSQQTRERVIETARTLGY' A
#
# COMPACT_ATOMS: atom_id res chain seq x y z
N MET A 1 5.13 -7.96 0.64
CA MET A 1 5.14 -6.55 0.17
C MET A 1 5.24 -6.42 -1.35
N ILE A 2 6.10 -7.18 -2.05
CA ILE A 2 6.21 -7.12 -3.52
C ILE A 2 4.88 -7.51 -4.21
N ASP A 3 4.22 -8.55 -3.71
CA ASP A 3 2.94 -9.02 -4.28
C ASP A 3 1.83 -7.98 -4.08
N ILE A 4 1.76 -7.37 -2.90
CA ILE A 4 0.86 -6.26 -2.60
C ILE A 4 1.14 -5.08 -3.54
N ALA A 5 2.41 -4.73 -3.77
CA ALA A 5 2.78 -3.62 -4.65
C ALA A 5 2.37 -3.87 -6.10
N ARG A 6 2.58 -5.11 -6.59
CA ARG A 6 2.17 -5.53 -7.94
C ARG A 6 0.66 -5.51 -8.10
N ALA A 7 -0.08 -6.10 -7.17
CA ALA A 7 -1.54 -6.16 -7.22
C ALA A 7 -2.20 -4.78 -7.01
N ALA A 8 -1.65 -3.95 -6.13
CA ALA A 8 -2.10 -2.58 -5.91
C ALA A 8 -1.55 -1.59 -6.94
N GLY A 9 -0.79 -2.02 -7.95
CA GLY A 9 -0.26 -1.16 -9.02
C GLY A 9 0.54 0.03 -8.50
N CYS A 10 1.42 -0.18 -7.52
CA CYS A 10 2.28 0.86 -6.94
C CYS A 10 3.69 0.32 -6.64
N SER A 11 4.57 1.19 -6.13
CA SER A 11 5.92 0.76 -5.71
C SER A 11 5.90 0.05 -4.36
N GLN A 12 6.92 -0.79 -4.08
CA GLN A 12 7.09 -1.39 -2.76
C GLN A 12 7.29 -0.35 -1.66
N ALA A 13 7.95 0.77 -1.97
CA ALA A 13 8.10 1.90 -1.05
C ALA A 13 6.73 2.46 -0.67
N THR A 14 5.82 2.66 -1.64
CA THR A 14 4.44 3.10 -1.41
C THR A 14 3.71 2.15 -0.46
N VAL A 15 3.81 0.83 -0.66
CA VAL A 15 3.21 -0.16 0.24
C VAL A 15 3.79 -0.05 1.65
N SER A 16 5.12 0.07 1.77
CA SER A 16 5.79 0.25 3.05
C SER A 16 5.27 1.49 3.79
N PHE A 17 5.13 2.62 3.10
CA PHE A 17 4.64 3.85 3.71
C PHE A 17 3.18 3.75 4.18
N VAL A 18 2.33 3.04 3.43
CA VAL A 18 0.94 2.83 3.81
C VAL A 18 0.83 1.89 5.00
N LEU A 19 1.49 0.73 4.96
CA LEU A 19 1.40 -0.29 6.02
C LEU A 19 2.09 0.13 7.31
N ASN A 20 3.17 0.91 7.22
CA ASN A 20 3.86 1.46 8.39
C ASN A 20 3.30 2.81 8.86
N ASN A 21 2.20 3.29 8.23
CA ASN A 21 1.59 4.59 8.50
C ASN A 21 2.61 5.76 8.57
N SER A 22 3.59 5.76 7.66
CA SER A 22 4.70 6.71 7.72
C SER A 22 4.21 8.15 7.49
N PRO A 23 4.47 9.09 8.42
CA PRO A 23 4.09 10.48 8.27
C PRO A 23 4.95 11.17 7.20
N GLY A 24 4.38 12.17 6.52
CA GLY A 24 5.13 13.04 5.59
C GLY A 24 4.96 12.74 4.10
N ILE A 25 4.31 11.63 3.73
CA ILE A 25 4.02 11.34 2.32
C ILE A 25 2.58 11.70 1.97
N LYS A 26 2.45 12.62 1.01
CA LYS A 26 1.17 12.96 0.39
C LYS A 26 0.78 11.86 -0.60
N LEU A 27 0.03 10.89 -0.09
CA LEU A 27 -0.57 9.79 -0.84
C LEU A 27 -2.07 10.05 -1.00
N SER A 28 -2.62 9.80 -2.19
CA SER A 28 -4.06 9.88 -2.37
C SER A 28 -4.77 8.85 -1.50
N GLN A 29 -5.94 9.20 -0.96
CA GLN A 29 -6.74 8.28 -0.16
C GLN A 29 -7.04 7.00 -0.94
N GLN A 30 -7.39 7.14 -2.23
CA GLN A 30 -7.60 6.02 -3.14
C GLN A 30 -6.41 5.05 -3.22
N THR A 31 -5.17 5.56 -3.30
CA THR A 31 -3.99 4.67 -3.35
C THR A 31 -3.79 3.97 -2.01
N ARG A 32 -4.01 4.68 -0.90
CA ARG A 32 -3.93 4.11 0.45
C ARG A 32 -4.95 2.99 0.64
N GLU A 33 -6.20 3.22 0.28
CA GLU A 33 -7.29 2.25 0.35
C GLU A 33 -6.99 1.01 -0.48
N ARG A 34 -6.56 1.20 -1.74
CA ARG A 34 -6.21 0.08 -2.63
C ARG A 34 -5.10 -0.80 -2.05
N VAL A 35 -4.06 -0.19 -1.45
CA VAL A 35 -2.98 -0.94 -0.80
C VAL A 35 -3.49 -1.70 0.42
N ILE A 36 -4.33 -1.09 1.27
CA ILE A 36 -4.89 -1.72 2.47
C ILE A 36 -5.79 -2.89 2.09
N GLU A 37 -6.67 -2.72 1.10
CA GLU A 37 -7.54 -3.78 0.60
C GLU A 37 -6.73 -4.94 0.02
N THR A 38 -5.75 -4.63 -0.83
CA THR A 38 -4.86 -5.65 -1.43
C THR A 38 -4.10 -6.43 -0.36
N ALA A 39 -3.57 -5.74 0.66
CA ALA A 39 -2.87 -6.37 1.78
C ALA A 39 -3.79 -7.35 2.52
N ARG A 40 -5.02 -6.94 2.84
CA ARG A 40 -6.04 -7.79 3.49
C ARG A 40 -6.39 -9.01 2.65
N THR A 41 -6.63 -8.83 1.35
CA THR A 41 -6.99 -9.93 0.43
C THR A 41 -5.85 -10.96 0.32
N LEU A 42 -4.59 -10.52 0.45
CA LEU A 42 -3.42 -11.40 0.42
C LEU A 42 -3.04 -11.96 1.81
N GLY A 43 -3.81 -11.66 2.86
CA GLY A 43 -3.59 -12.20 4.21
C GLY A 43 -2.39 -11.60 4.95
N TYR A 44 -2.03 -10.35 4.63
CA TYR A 44 -1.00 -9.59 5.36
C TYR A 44 -1.56 -8.92 6.62
#